data_AF-A0A510IUA1-F1
#
_entry.id   AF-A0A510IUA1-F1
#
_cell.length_a   1.000
_cell.length_b   1.000
_cell.length_c   1.000
_cell.angle_alpha   90.00
_cell.angle_beta   90.00
_cell.angle_gamma   90.00
#
_symmetry.space_group_name_H-M   'P 1'
#
loop_
_entity.id
_entity.type
_entity.pdbx_description
1 polymer ?
#
loop_
_entity_poly.entity_id
_entity_poly.type
_entity_poly.pdbx_seq_one_letter_code
_entity_poly.pdbx_strand_id
1 'polypeptide(L)'
;MGLFYFHYALKPGPLIVIALAAGASLLISELGLLAIVALVAIIALVSRYNLLVIERLASGELEAPAFTGALDGNSAPLLLKVVGMILVAGFVGFKLLPFGVGVFAVYVFILSVLAPAAMIVLALEHSLRAAINPLKLLQFTLIIGWPYWLLWLTTSAISAAPNLLLGVVAAKLPDWAIGPVVAATTTYFYTVTSAMMGYICLSRQQKLGIVAEPDEDSAYMEEEQFNRARALAEAQVLMRESDFKAARQALVDGLRRYPNDEALNERYYRLLLATQDTKALQELGPHILEKFVLFNRSHKAAELYLATKPAPPIKKPEIRHALAQILYQQHKHQLAAQLLINLHKENYPQLDAAYLLLAQVYMDGLNREDLAGKLLQFIKQKFPDSPLSSQVDSLWKVLNSAEDIS
;
A
#
# COMPACT_ATOMS: atom_id res chain seq x y z
N MET A 1 -7.35 7.54 -2.79
CA MET A 1 -6.31 7.82 -3.81
C MET A 1 -6.20 9.29 -4.18
N GLY A 2 -7.28 10.00 -4.53
CA GLY A 2 -7.20 11.42 -4.94
C GLY A 2 -6.54 12.36 -3.91
N LEU A 3 -6.79 12.15 -2.60
CA LEU A 3 -6.23 12.99 -1.54
C LEU A 3 -4.70 12.95 -1.45
N PHE A 4 -4.04 11.88 -1.92
CA PHE A 4 -2.59 11.74 -1.79
C PHE A 4 -1.84 12.86 -2.53
N TYR A 5 -2.21 13.16 -3.78
CA TYR A 5 -1.50 14.16 -4.60
C TYR A 5 -1.66 15.58 -4.06
N PHE A 6 -2.85 15.91 -3.55
CA PHE A 6 -3.11 17.21 -2.92
C PHE A 6 -2.35 17.38 -1.61
N HIS A 7 -2.24 16.32 -0.79
CA HIS A 7 -1.42 16.34 0.43
C HIS A 7 0.07 16.33 0.09
N TYR A 8 0.48 15.67 -0.99
CA TYR A 8 1.86 15.64 -1.46
C TYR A 8 2.35 17.05 -1.79
N ALA A 9 1.54 17.86 -2.48
CA ALA A 9 1.84 19.26 -2.78
C ALA A 9 1.84 20.19 -1.55
N LEU A 10 1.41 19.70 -0.37
CA LEU A 10 1.48 20.41 0.91
C LEU A 10 2.64 19.95 1.79
N LYS A 11 3.51 19.05 1.30
CA LYS A 11 4.75 18.67 2.00
C LYS A 11 5.73 19.86 2.04
N PRO A 12 6.74 19.86 2.93
CA PRO A 12 7.65 20.98 3.12
C PRO A 12 8.42 21.39 1.84
N GLY A 13 8.87 20.42 1.03
CA GLY A 13 9.57 20.71 -0.23
C GLY A 13 8.75 21.56 -1.21
N PRO A 14 7.55 21.10 -1.63
CA PRO A 14 6.67 21.86 -2.52
C PRO A 14 6.25 23.22 -1.94
N LEU A 15 6.01 23.30 -0.63
CA LEU A 15 5.64 24.56 0.02
C LEU A 15 6.75 25.62 -0.09
N ILE A 16 8.02 25.23 0.02
CA ILE A 16 9.16 26.14 -0.16
C ILE A 16 9.18 26.65 -1.62
N VAL A 17 8.98 25.77 -2.60
CA VAL A 17 8.94 26.16 -4.02
C VAL A 17 7.77 27.10 -4.32
N ILE A 18 6.59 26.83 -3.73
CA ILE A 18 5.42 27.70 -3.82
C ILE A 18 5.70 29.07 -3.19
N ALA A 19 6.32 29.11 -2.01
CA ALA A 19 6.68 30.34 -1.33
C ALA A 19 7.71 31.17 -2.12
N LEU A 20 8.71 30.51 -2.71
CA LEU A 20 9.69 31.16 -3.58
C LEU A 20 9.05 31.69 -4.87
N ALA A 21 8.15 30.95 -5.49
CA ALA A 21 7.41 31.42 -6.66
C ALA A 21 6.53 32.64 -6.34
N ALA A 22 5.83 32.60 -5.21
CA ALA A 22 5.02 33.71 -4.72
C ALA A 22 5.88 34.93 -4.37
N GLY A 23 6.99 34.74 -3.65
CA GLY A 23 7.92 35.82 -3.28
C GLY A 23 8.59 36.45 -4.50
N ALA A 24 9.06 35.62 -5.44
CA ALA A 24 9.65 36.10 -6.68
C ALA A 24 8.66 36.97 -7.48
N SER A 25 7.37 36.63 -7.46
CA SER A 25 6.35 37.41 -8.17
C SER A 25 6.16 38.84 -7.63
N LEU A 26 6.40 39.09 -6.34
CA LEU A 26 6.36 40.43 -5.75
C LEU A 26 7.52 41.30 -6.24
N LEU A 27 8.69 40.68 -6.44
CA LEU A 27 9.91 41.36 -6.89
C LEU A 27 9.82 41.80 -8.36
N ILE A 28 8.87 41.24 -9.13
CA ILE A 28 8.73 41.54 -10.56
C ILE A 28 8.35 43.01 -10.79
N SER A 29 7.55 43.59 -9.91
CA SER A 29 7.05 44.97 -10.06
C SER A 29 8.13 46.04 -9.86
N GLU A 30 9.23 45.73 -9.17
CA GLU A 30 10.23 46.74 -8.77
C GLU A 30 11.58 46.65 -9.52
N LEU A 31 11.91 45.52 -10.16
CA LEU A 31 13.28 45.24 -10.65
C LEU A 31 13.55 45.43 -12.15
N GLY A 32 12.59 45.85 -12.97
CA GLY A 32 12.83 46.12 -14.41
C GLY A 32 13.44 44.93 -15.18
N LEU A 33 14.57 45.11 -15.87
CA LEU A 33 15.23 44.01 -16.62
C LEU A 33 15.71 42.84 -15.72
N LEU A 34 16.08 43.12 -14.46
CA LEU A 34 16.47 42.07 -13.52
C LEU A 34 15.27 41.19 -13.12
N ALA A 35 14.06 41.74 -13.15
CA ALA A 35 12.83 40.97 -12.91
C ALA A 35 12.64 39.87 -13.97
N ILE A 36 13.03 40.10 -15.22
CA ILE A 36 12.93 39.11 -16.30
C ILE A 36 13.87 37.93 -16.02
N VAL A 37 15.11 38.21 -15.60
CA VAL A 37 16.09 37.17 -15.25
C VAL A 37 15.61 36.37 -14.05
N ALA A 38 15.10 37.05 -13.01
CA ALA A 38 14.51 36.39 -11.84
C ALA A 38 13.30 35.53 -12.19
N LEU A 39 12.43 36.02 -13.10
CA LEU A 39 11.27 35.28 -13.59
C LEU A 39 11.67 34.01 -14.36
N VAL A 40 12.64 34.11 -15.26
CA VAL A 40 13.14 32.94 -16.00
C VAL A 40 13.78 31.94 -15.04
N ALA A 41 14.53 32.42 -14.05
CA ALA A 41 15.16 31.57 -13.04
C ALA A 41 14.12 30.83 -12.18
N ILE A 42 13.06 31.51 -11.72
CA ILE A 42 12.02 30.85 -10.91
C ILE A 42 11.19 29.88 -11.74
N ILE A 43 10.91 30.18 -13.02
CA ILE A 43 10.25 29.23 -13.92
C ILE A 43 11.15 28.02 -14.15
N ALA A 44 12.46 28.21 -14.31
CA ALA A 44 13.42 27.10 -14.45
C ALA A 44 13.43 26.19 -13.22
N LEU A 45 13.43 26.80 -12.05
CA LEU A 45 13.42 26.12 -10.77
C LEU A 45 12.12 25.32 -10.56
N VAL A 46 10.96 25.94 -10.77
CA VAL A 46 9.65 25.29 -10.68
C VAL A 46 9.53 24.16 -11.71
N SER A 47 9.99 24.38 -12.95
CA SER A 47 9.98 23.35 -13.99
C SER A 47 10.85 22.15 -13.62
N ARG A 48 12.08 22.40 -13.12
CA ARG A 48 12.96 21.34 -12.64
C ARG A 48 12.32 20.58 -11.49
N TYR A 49 11.77 21.29 -10.51
CA TYR A 49 11.14 20.67 -9.35
C TYR A 49 9.98 19.77 -9.77
N ASN A 50 9.12 20.25 -10.67
CA ASN A 50 7.99 19.47 -11.18
C ASN A 50 8.43 18.22 -11.96
N LEU A 51 9.54 18.26 -12.70
CA LEU A 51 10.11 17.07 -13.36
C LEU A 51 10.72 16.11 -12.33
N LEU A 52 11.42 16.64 -11.32
CA LEU A 52 12.00 15.85 -10.23
C LEU A 52 10.92 15.13 -9.41
N VAL A 53 9.77 15.77 -9.19
CA VAL A 53 8.61 15.12 -8.55
C VAL A 53 8.09 13.93 -9.36
N ILE A 54 8.04 14.05 -10.69
CA ILE A 54 7.64 12.92 -11.56
C ILE A 54 8.66 11.79 -11.44
N GLU A 55 9.95 12.12 -11.54
CA GLU A 55 11.09 11.21 -11.48
C GLU A 55 11.10 10.42 -10.16
N ARG A 56 11.05 11.12 -9.02
CA ARG A 56 11.07 10.54 -7.66
C ARG A 56 9.84 9.69 -7.36
N LEU A 57 8.65 10.14 -7.74
CA LEU A 57 7.45 9.31 -7.57
C LEU A 57 7.46 8.10 -8.50
N ALA A 58 7.99 8.26 -9.72
CA ALA A 58 8.13 7.17 -10.67
C ALA A 58 9.22 6.15 -10.29
N SER A 59 10.23 6.53 -9.48
CA SER A 59 11.20 5.61 -8.88
C SER A 59 10.64 4.86 -7.66
N GLY A 60 9.56 5.37 -7.06
CA GLY A 60 8.86 4.74 -5.93
C GLY A 60 9.02 5.49 -4.61
N GLU A 61 9.65 6.65 -4.63
CA GLU A 61 9.77 7.53 -3.47
C GLU A 61 8.49 8.35 -3.29
N LEU A 62 7.71 7.98 -2.27
CA LEU A 62 6.45 8.64 -1.94
C LEU A 62 6.64 9.96 -1.16
N GLU A 63 7.88 10.32 -0.84
CA GLU A 63 8.24 11.57 -0.20
C GLU A 63 8.47 12.69 -1.21
N ALA A 64 8.20 13.93 -0.80
CA ALA A 64 8.41 15.06 -1.68
C ALA A 64 9.88 15.46 -1.65
N PRO A 65 10.53 15.64 -2.82
CA PRO A 65 11.94 15.98 -2.87
C PRO A 65 12.18 17.32 -2.15
N ALA A 66 13.32 17.38 -1.45
CA ALA A 66 13.78 18.63 -0.87
C ALA A 66 14.01 19.66 -1.98
N PHE A 67 13.79 20.93 -1.64
CA PHE A 67 14.00 22.05 -2.57
C PHE A 67 15.44 22.09 -3.13
N THR A 68 16.42 21.68 -2.32
CA THR A 68 17.84 21.64 -2.70
C THR A 68 18.12 20.77 -3.91
N GLY A 69 17.40 19.66 -4.11
CA GLY A 69 17.56 18.80 -5.30
C GLY A 69 17.09 19.46 -6.61
N ALA A 70 16.38 20.58 -6.54
CA ALA A 70 16.05 21.39 -7.72
C ALA A 70 17.02 22.54 -7.98
N LEU A 71 18.01 22.75 -7.09
CA LEU A 71 19.06 23.77 -7.23
C LEU A 71 20.34 23.23 -7.88
N ASP A 72 20.40 21.94 -8.20
CA ASP A 72 21.49 21.38 -8.99
C ASP A 72 21.52 22.09 -10.34
N GLY A 73 22.68 22.57 -10.79
CA GLY A 73 22.86 23.47 -11.95
C GLY A 73 22.29 23.02 -13.31
N ASN A 74 21.54 21.92 -13.34
CA ASN A 74 20.82 21.34 -14.47
C ASN A 74 19.40 21.90 -14.67
N SER A 75 18.94 22.87 -13.88
CA SER A 75 17.58 23.44 -14.00
C SER A 75 17.36 24.22 -15.30
N ALA A 76 18.36 24.98 -15.75
CA ALA A 76 18.32 25.73 -17.01
C ALA A 76 18.21 24.85 -18.27
N PRO A 77 19.07 23.82 -18.48
CA PRO A 77 18.96 22.97 -19.67
C PRO A 77 17.66 22.15 -19.69
N LEU A 78 17.09 21.79 -18.54
CA LEU A 78 15.79 21.10 -18.49
C LEU A 78 14.63 22.03 -18.87
N LEU A 79 14.62 23.28 -18.41
CA LEU A 79 13.65 24.27 -18.89
C LEU A 79 13.78 24.48 -20.40
N LEU A 80 15.01 24.57 -20.92
CA LEU A 80 15.24 24.74 -22.36
C LEU A 80 14.63 23.59 -23.16
N LYS A 81 14.67 22.35 -22.63
CA LYS A 81 14.01 21.19 -23.26
C LYS A 81 12.48 21.33 -23.22
N VAL A 82 11.87 21.75 -22.12
CA VAL A 82 10.41 22.01 -22.04
C VAL A 82 10.01 23.09 -23.06
N VAL A 83 10.74 24.20 -23.12
CA VAL A 83 10.50 25.28 -24.09
C VAL A 83 10.69 24.77 -25.52
N GLY A 84 11.76 24.04 -25.79
CA GLY A 84 12.03 23.46 -27.10
C GLY A 84 10.92 22.50 -27.56
N MET A 85 10.38 21.70 -26.65
CA MET A 85 9.24 20.81 -26.91
C MET A 85 7.99 21.60 -27.32
N ILE A 86 7.66 22.66 -26.57
CA ILE A 86 6.52 23.53 -26.86
C ILE A 86 6.72 24.25 -28.20
N LEU A 87 7.93 24.74 -28.50
CA LEU A 87 8.23 25.40 -29.78
C LEU A 87 8.10 24.47 -30.98
N VAL A 88 8.59 23.22 -30.86
CA VAL A 88 8.43 22.22 -31.93
C VAL A 88 6.96 21.90 -32.15
N ALA A 89 6.19 21.68 -31.09
CA ALA A 89 4.74 21.45 -31.18
C ALA A 89 4.01 22.66 -31.81
N GLY A 90 4.33 23.88 -31.37
CA GLY A 90 3.77 25.10 -31.93
C GLY A 90 4.10 25.28 -33.42
N PHE A 91 5.33 24.98 -33.83
CA PHE A 91 5.75 25.08 -35.23
C PHE A 91 5.00 24.09 -36.14
N VAL A 92 4.84 22.84 -35.69
CA VAL A 92 4.04 21.84 -36.42
C VAL A 92 2.58 22.29 -36.51
N GLY A 93 2.00 22.80 -35.42
CA GLY A 93 0.64 23.36 -35.43
C GLY A 93 0.49 24.53 -36.40
N PHE A 94 1.46 25.44 -36.45
CA PHE A 94 1.47 26.56 -37.39
C PHE A 94 1.49 26.09 -38.86
N LYS A 95 2.27 25.06 -39.17
CA LYS A 95 2.29 24.45 -40.51
C LYS A 95 0.98 23.77 -40.89
N LEU A 96 0.16 23.37 -39.92
CA LEU A 96 -1.14 22.73 -40.14
C LEU A 96 -2.30 23.73 -40.31
N LEU A 97 -2.13 25.00 -39.92
CA LEU A 97 -3.16 26.04 -40.07
C LEU A 97 -3.72 26.17 -41.50
N PRO A 98 -2.92 26.11 -42.58
CA PRO A 98 -3.43 26.21 -43.96
C PRO A 98 -4.34 25.06 -44.39
N PHE A 99 -4.32 23.92 -43.68
CA PHE A 99 -5.10 22.74 -44.01
C PHE A 99 -6.53 22.76 -43.42
N GLY A 100 -6.89 23.86 -42.73
CA GLY A 100 -8.23 24.09 -42.21
C GLY A 100 -8.37 23.87 -40.69
N VAL A 101 -9.37 24.53 -40.12
CA VAL A 101 -9.61 24.56 -38.66
C VAL A 101 -9.86 23.16 -38.08
N GLY A 102 -10.49 22.27 -38.84
CA GLY A 102 -10.74 20.88 -38.42
C GLY A 102 -9.45 20.09 -38.19
N VAL A 103 -8.48 20.20 -39.12
CA VAL A 103 -7.17 19.53 -39.00
C VAL A 103 -6.40 20.07 -37.80
N PHE A 104 -6.42 21.39 -37.61
CA PHE A 104 -5.79 22.03 -36.45
C PHE A 104 -6.43 21.59 -35.12
N ALA A 105 -7.75 21.48 -35.05
CA ALA A 105 -8.46 21.01 -33.85
C ALA A 105 -8.09 19.56 -33.49
N VAL A 106 -8.04 18.66 -34.48
CA VAL A 106 -7.59 17.27 -34.28
C VAL A 106 -6.13 17.24 -33.78
N TYR A 107 -5.27 18.08 -34.35
CA TYR A 107 -3.87 18.17 -33.93
C TYR A 107 -3.74 18.61 -32.46
N VAL A 108 -4.43 19.67 -32.06
CA VAL A 108 -4.42 20.15 -30.66
C VAL A 108 -4.97 19.11 -29.70
N PHE A 109 -6.02 18.38 -30.10
CA PHE A 109 -6.57 17.28 -29.32
C PHE A 109 -5.54 16.16 -29.11
N ILE A 110 -4.86 15.72 -30.18
CA ILE A 110 -3.81 14.69 -30.09
C ILE A 110 -2.67 15.17 -29.19
N LEU A 111 -2.21 16.42 -29.34
CA LEU A 111 -1.17 16.98 -28.47
C LEU A 111 -1.60 17.01 -27.00
N SER A 112 -2.84 17.40 -26.72
CA SER A 112 -3.38 17.41 -25.37
C SER A 112 -3.34 16.00 -24.77
N VAL A 113 -3.78 14.99 -25.54
CA VAL A 113 -3.75 13.59 -25.11
C VAL A 113 -2.32 13.12 -24.86
N LEU A 114 -1.35 13.49 -25.70
CA LEU A 114 0.05 13.06 -25.56
C LEU A 114 0.87 13.89 -24.57
N ALA A 115 0.38 15.04 -24.09
CA ALA A 115 1.12 15.95 -23.24
C ALA A 115 1.59 15.32 -21.91
N PRO A 116 0.76 14.55 -21.17
CA PRO A 116 1.23 13.85 -19.97
C PRO A 116 2.37 12.86 -20.26
N ALA A 117 2.23 12.06 -21.32
CA ALA A 117 3.28 11.13 -21.74
C ALA A 117 4.59 11.86 -22.12
N ALA A 118 4.50 13.01 -22.80
CA ALA A 118 5.67 13.79 -23.18
C ALA A 118 6.43 14.33 -21.97
N MET A 119 5.70 14.84 -20.97
CA MET A 119 6.29 15.31 -19.71
C MET A 119 6.93 14.17 -18.91
N ILE A 120 6.29 13.00 -18.86
CA ILE A 120 6.84 11.82 -18.20
C ILE A 120 8.12 11.34 -18.88
N VAL A 121 8.12 11.18 -20.21
CA VAL A 121 9.30 10.75 -20.97
C VAL A 121 10.43 11.78 -20.82
N LEU A 122 10.12 13.07 -20.80
CA LEU A 122 11.11 14.11 -20.55
C LEU A 122 11.71 14.04 -19.14
N ALA A 123 10.87 13.75 -18.13
CA ALA A 123 11.31 13.60 -16.75
C ALA A 123 12.22 12.38 -16.56
N LEU A 124 11.87 11.24 -17.16
CA LEU A 124 12.58 9.97 -16.95
C LEU A 124 13.81 9.79 -17.84
N GLU A 125 13.78 10.26 -19.08
CA GLU A 125 14.88 10.02 -20.03
C GLU A 125 15.75 11.25 -20.25
N HIS A 126 15.35 12.40 -19.71
CA HIS A 126 16.01 13.69 -19.91
C HIS A 126 16.31 14.02 -21.38
N SER A 127 15.55 13.47 -22.32
CA SER A 127 15.81 13.56 -23.76
C SER A 127 14.67 14.26 -24.49
N LEU A 128 14.97 15.44 -25.05
CA LEU A 128 14.00 16.19 -25.86
C LEU A 128 13.52 15.38 -27.07
N ARG A 129 14.44 14.67 -27.73
CA ARG A 129 14.11 13.86 -28.92
C ARG A 129 13.14 12.73 -28.58
N ALA A 130 13.30 12.11 -27.41
CA ALA A 130 12.37 11.09 -26.94
C ALA A 130 11.00 11.68 -26.61
N ALA A 131 10.98 12.83 -25.93
CA ALA A 131 9.75 13.51 -25.49
C ALA A 131 8.89 14.06 -26.65
N ILE A 132 9.47 14.30 -27.83
CA ILE A 132 8.74 14.73 -29.04
C ILE A 132 8.45 13.60 -30.03
N ASN A 133 8.93 12.38 -29.78
CA ASN A 133 8.77 11.26 -30.72
C ASN A 133 7.35 10.68 -30.64
N PRO A 134 6.49 10.89 -31.66
CA PRO A 134 5.08 10.50 -31.58
C PRO A 134 4.89 8.99 -31.41
N LEU A 135 5.76 8.17 -32.02
CA LEU A 135 5.69 6.71 -31.88
C LEU A 135 5.98 6.27 -30.45
N LYS A 136 6.98 6.91 -29.81
CA LYS A 136 7.35 6.61 -28.43
C LYS A 136 6.28 7.06 -27.45
N LEU A 137 5.73 8.26 -27.63
CA LEU A 137 4.62 8.76 -26.81
C LEU A 137 3.38 7.88 -26.94
N LEU A 138 3.08 7.42 -28.15
CA LEU A 138 1.96 6.52 -28.41
C LEU A 138 2.19 5.15 -27.77
N GLN A 139 3.39 4.58 -27.90
CA GLN A 139 3.76 3.34 -27.21
C GLN A 139 3.62 3.48 -25.70
N PHE A 140 4.13 4.57 -25.12
CA PHE A 140 4.03 4.86 -23.68
C PHE A 140 2.57 4.94 -23.21
N THR A 141 1.75 5.66 -23.98
CA THR A 141 0.30 5.80 -23.74
C THR A 141 -0.40 4.44 -23.78
N LEU A 142 -0.07 3.59 -24.76
CA LEU A 142 -0.64 2.25 -24.90
C LEU A 142 -0.19 1.29 -23.80
N ILE A 143 1.05 1.38 -23.32
CA ILE A 143 1.56 0.55 -22.21
C ILE A 143 0.81 0.86 -20.90
N ILE A 144 0.54 2.14 -20.63
CA ILE A 144 -0.28 2.54 -19.47
C ILE A 144 -1.70 1.97 -19.62
N GLY A 145 -2.24 2.06 -20.83
CA GLY A 145 -3.53 1.48 -21.22
C GLY A 145 -4.72 2.31 -20.75
N TRP A 146 -5.82 1.66 -20.40
CA TRP A 146 -7.08 2.32 -19.99
C TRP A 146 -6.94 3.41 -18.90
N PRO A 147 -6.11 3.24 -17.85
CA PRO A 147 -5.90 4.27 -16.84
C PRO A 147 -5.35 5.60 -17.38
N TYR A 148 -4.75 5.61 -18.58
CA TYR A 148 -4.23 6.83 -19.18
C TYR A 148 -5.34 7.84 -19.50
N TRP A 149 -6.52 7.38 -19.90
CA TRP A 149 -7.65 8.28 -20.16
C TRP A 149 -8.06 9.06 -18.90
N LEU A 150 -8.03 8.37 -17.75
CA LEU A 150 -8.29 9.00 -16.47
C LEU A 150 -7.17 9.97 -16.09
N LEU A 151 -5.89 9.62 -16.33
CA LEU A 151 -4.77 10.53 -16.16
C LEU A 151 -4.98 11.81 -16.96
N TRP A 152 -5.18 11.69 -18.27
CA TRP A 152 -5.34 12.82 -19.17
C TRP A 152 -6.52 13.72 -18.78
N LEU A 153 -7.68 13.12 -18.48
CA LEU A 153 -8.86 13.87 -18.08
C LEU A 153 -8.61 14.63 -16.77
N THR A 154 -8.01 13.97 -15.78
CA THR A 154 -7.78 14.57 -14.47
C THR A 154 -6.66 15.62 -14.49
N THR A 155 -5.58 15.40 -15.23
CA THR A 155 -4.52 16.42 -15.41
C THR A 155 -5.02 17.61 -16.21
N SER A 156 -5.88 17.41 -17.20
CA SER A 156 -6.53 18.50 -17.95
C SER A 156 -7.46 19.30 -17.05
N ALA A 157 -8.29 18.64 -16.24
CA ALA A 157 -9.18 19.30 -15.29
C ALA A 157 -8.40 20.09 -14.23
N ILE A 158 -7.31 19.53 -13.70
CA ILE A 158 -6.46 20.17 -12.70
C ILE A 158 -5.68 21.35 -13.30
N SER A 159 -5.19 21.22 -14.54
CA SER A 159 -4.50 22.31 -15.24
C SER A 159 -5.42 23.50 -15.55
N ALA A 160 -6.74 23.28 -15.62
CA ALA A 160 -7.73 24.35 -15.76
C ALA A 160 -8.06 25.06 -14.44
N ALA A 161 -7.82 24.41 -13.29
CA ALA A 161 -8.20 24.91 -11.97
C ALA A 161 -7.60 26.28 -11.62
N PRO A 162 -6.30 26.59 -11.88
CA PRO A 162 -5.75 27.92 -11.63
C PRO A 162 -6.54 29.03 -12.34
N ASN A 163 -6.87 28.82 -13.62
CA ASN A 163 -7.58 29.82 -14.42
C ASN A 163 -9.00 30.07 -13.89
N LEU A 164 -9.71 29.01 -13.51
CA LEU A 164 -11.06 29.12 -12.94
C LEU A 164 -11.05 29.81 -11.58
N LEU A 165 -10.10 29.45 -10.71
CA LEU A 165 -9.95 30.06 -9.39
C LEU A 165 -9.61 31.54 -9.51
N LEU A 166 -8.71 31.90 -10.42
CA LEU A 166 -8.37 33.31 -10.67
C LEU A 166 -9.57 34.09 -11.20
N GLY A 167 -10.38 33.53 -12.09
CA GLY A 167 -11.59 34.19 -12.59
C GLY A 167 -12.59 34.57 -11.48
N VAL A 168 -12.61 33.82 -10.38
CA VAL A 168 -13.51 34.08 -9.23
C VAL A 168 -12.86 35.00 -8.19
N VAL A 169 -11.55 34.84 -7.95
CA VAL A 169 -10.85 35.47 -6.82
C VAL A 169 -10.19 36.79 -7.23
N ALA A 170 -9.83 36.99 -8.50
CA ALA A 170 -9.10 38.18 -8.96
C ALA A 170 -9.85 39.49 -8.64
N ALA A 171 -11.18 39.51 -8.76
CA ALA A 171 -11.98 40.71 -8.46
C ALA A 171 -12.02 41.08 -6.97
N LYS A 172 -11.59 40.19 -6.07
CA LYS A 172 -11.59 40.39 -4.61
C LYS A 172 -10.20 40.65 -4.04
N LEU A 173 -9.14 40.52 -4.85
CA LEU A 173 -7.77 40.68 -4.41
C LEU A 173 -7.27 42.10 -4.69
N PRO A 174 -6.42 42.66 -3.80
CA PRO A 174 -5.67 43.87 -4.12
C PRO A 174 -4.63 43.59 -5.19
N ASP A 175 -4.31 44.59 -6.03
CA ASP A 175 -3.45 44.43 -7.22
C ASP A 175 -2.08 43.79 -6.92
N TRP A 176 -1.48 44.14 -5.78
CA TRP A 176 -0.19 43.59 -5.36
C TRP A 176 -0.25 42.09 -5.01
N ALA A 177 -1.41 41.58 -4.59
CA ALA A 177 -1.59 40.18 -4.20
C ALA A 177 -1.93 39.27 -5.38
N ILE A 178 -2.30 39.83 -6.54
CA ILE A 178 -2.68 39.05 -7.72
C ILE A 178 -1.49 38.18 -8.18
N GLY A 179 -0.31 38.78 -8.39
CA GLY A 179 0.88 38.06 -8.82
C GLY A 179 1.25 36.86 -7.93
N PRO A 180 1.38 37.05 -6.61
CA PRO A 180 1.68 35.98 -5.66
C PRO A 180 0.64 34.87 -5.63
N VAL A 181 -0.65 35.23 -5.64
CA VAL A 181 -1.72 34.24 -5.64
C VAL A 181 -1.72 33.43 -6.94
N VAL A 182 -1.52 34.08 -8.09
CA VAL A 182 -1.36 33.41 -9.39
C VAL A 182 -0.18 32.45 -9.35
N ALA A 183 0.99 32.90 -8.92
CA ALA A 183 2.20 32.09 -8.87
C ALA A 183 2.04 30.90 -7.91
N ALA A 184 1.51 31.13 -6.71
CA ALA A 184 1.30 30.08 -5.72
C ALA A 184 0.30 29.02 -6.19
N THR A 185 -0.85 29.46 -6.71
CA THR A 185 -1.91 28.57 -7.21
C THR A 185 -1.40 27.75 -8.39
N THR A 186 -0.72 28.41 -9.33
CA THR A 186 -0.18 27.77 -10.53
C THR A 186 0.87 26.73 -10.18
N THR A 187 1.85 27.08 -9.34
CA THR A 187 2.88 26.15 -8.88
C THR A 187 2.27 24.97 -8.13
N TYR A 188 1.29 25.19 -7.25
CA TYR A 188 0.61 24.12 -6.52
C TYR A 188 -0.03 23.11 -7.46
N PHE A 189 -0.88 23.55 -8.40
CA PHE A 189 -1.58 22.64 -9.31
C PHE A 189 -0.65 21.94 -10.31
N TYR A 190 0.44 22.60 -10.73
CA TYR A 190 1.47 21.92 -11.52
C TYR A 190 2.19 20.83 -10.72
N THR A 191 2.51 21.07 -9.45
CA THR A 191 3.11 20.02 -8.60
C THR A 191 2.16 18.86 -8.35
N VAL A 192 0.86 19.12 -8.14
CA VAL A 192 -0.16 18.06 -8.07
C VAL A 192 -0.21 17.25 -9.36
N THR A 193 -0.18 17.92 -10.51
CA THR A 193 -0.19 17.28 -11.83
C THR A 193 1.04 16.40 -12.04
N SER A 194 2.23 16.91 -11.67
CA SER A 194 3.47 16.13 -11.63
C SER A 194 3.39 14.91 -10.73
N ALA A 195 2.82 15.07 -9.53
CA ALA A 195 2.67 13.96 -8.60
C ALA A 195 1.76 12.84 -9.15
N MET A 196 0.69 13.22 -9.86
CA MET A 196 -0.20 12.25 -10.52
C MET A 196 0.50 11.51 -11.66
N MET A 197 1.30 12.21 -12.46
CA MET A 197 2.10 11.61 -13.53
C MET A 197 3.10 10.60 -12.97
N GLY A 198 3.89 10.98 -11.95
CA GLY A 198 4.86 10.08 -11.32
C GLY A 198 4.21 8.86 -10.63
N TYR A 199 3.07 9.05 -9.96
CA TYR A 199 2.37 7.94 -9.31
C TYR A 199 1.77 6.92 -10.29
N ILE A 200 1.29 7.36 -11.46
CA ILE A 200 0.85 6.40 -12.48
C ILE A 200 2.02 5.59 -13.01
N CYS A 201 3.20 6.21 -13.16
CA CYS A 201 4.43 5.48 -13.47
C CYS A 201 4.78 4.47 -12.38
N LEU A 202 4.67 4.84 -11.10
CA LEU A 202 4.84 3.91 -9.97
C LEU A 202 3.95 2.67 -10.11
N SER A 203 2.66 2.86 -10.38
CA SER A 203 1.70 1.77 -10.53
C SER A 203 1.97 0.84 -11.73
N ARG A 204 2.83 1.27 -12.67
CA ARG A 204 3.15 0.58 -13.93
C ARG A 204 4.66 0.40 -14.15
N GLN A 205 5.51 0.55 -13.13
CA GLN A 205 6.98 0.51 -13.22
C GLN A 205 7.50 -0.70 -14.03
N GLN A 206 7.02 -1.90 -13.70
CA GLN A 206 7.42 -3.15 -14.37
C GLN A 206 7.09 -3.17 -15.88
N LYS A 207 5.97 -2.54 -16.29
CA LYS A 207 5.55 -2.50 -17.70
C LYS A 207 6.26 -1.42 -18.49
N LEU A 208 6.68 -0.36 -17.81
CA LEU A 208 7.37 0.79 -18.41
C LEU A 208 8.90 0.61 -18.46
N GLY A 209 9.43 -0.47 -17.88
CA GLY A 209 10.87 -0.73 -17.83
C GLY A 209 11.65 0.31 -17.01
N ILE A 210 10.97 1.01 -16.08
CA ILE A 210 11.59 1.98 -15.19
C ILE A 210 12.37 1.19 -14.14
N VAL A 211 13.69 1.15 -14.29
CA VAL A 211 14.60 0.63 -13.26
C VAL A 211 14.71 1.74 -12.22
N ALA A 212 14.17 1.52 -11.01
CA ALA A 212 14.42 2.42 -9.91
C ALA A 212 15.93 2.45 -9.67
N GLU A 213 16.59 3.60 -9.87
CA GLU A 213 17.93 3.80 -9.35
C GLU A 213 17.83 3.69 -7.81
N PRO A 214 18.61 2.79 -7.18
CA PRO A 214 18.58 2.68 -5.73
C PRO A 214 19.16 3.97 -5.14
N ASP A 215 18.32 4.76 -4.46
CA ASP A 215 18.75 5.92 -3.68
C ASP A 215 19.70 5.41 -2.58
N GLU A 216 20.92 5.97 -2.51
CA GLU A 216 21.95 5.61 -1.52
C GLU A 216 21.51 5.85 -0.06
N ASP A 217 20.42 6.60 0.15
CA ASP A 217 19.85 6.93 1.47
C ASP A 217 18.43 6.38 1.71
N SER A 218 17.84 5.65 0.75
CA SER A 218 16.55 4.99 0.97
C SER A 218 16.78 3.67 1.67
N ALA A 219 16.39 3.62 2.95
CA ALA A 219 16.46 2.45 3.81
C ALA A 219 16.18 1.17 3.01
N TYR A 220 17.21 0.32 2.92
CA TYR A 220 17.10 -1.04 2.42
C TYR A 220 15.75 -1.62 2.86
N MET A 221 14.85 -1.90 1.91
CA MET A 221 14.15 -3.17 2.02
C MET A 221 15.29 -4.17 2.10
N GLU A 222 15.61 -4.62 3.32
CA GLU A 222 16.69 -5.58 3.56
C GLU A 222 16.59 -6.64 2.46
N GLU A 223 17.69 -7.09 1.88
CA GLU A 223 17.70 -8.07 0.79
C GLU A 223 16.75 -9.25 1.10
N GLU A 224 16.59 -9.55 2.39
CA GLU A 224 15.60 -10.44 2.96
C GLU A 224 14.14 -10.09 2.70
N GLN A 225 13.71 -8.84 2.88
CA GLN A 225 12.35 -8.37 2.60
C GLN A 225 12.03 -8.47 1.10
N PHE A 226 12.98 -8.12 0.23
CA PHE A 226 12.82 -8.29 -1.22
C PHE A 226 12.73 -9.77 -1.61
N ASN A 227 13.61 -10.62 -1.08
CA ASN A 227 13.59 -12.07 -1.34
C ASN A 227 12.31 -12.74 -0.85
N ARG A 228 11.78 -12.33 0.31
CA ARG A 228 10.45 -12.77 0.82
C ARG A 228 9.32 -12.36 -0.12
N ALA A 229 9.28 -11.09 -0.51
CA ALA A 229 8.25 -10.56 -1.40
C ALA A 229 8.28 -11.24 -2.78
N ARG A 230 9.48 -11.50 -3.32
CA ARG A 230 9.68 -12.23 -4.57
C ARG A 230 9.12 -13.64 -4.50
N ALA A 231 9.49 -14.42 -3.47
CA ALA A 231 8.99 -15.78 -3.30
C ALA A 231 7.46 -15.85 -3.18
N LEU A 232 6.85 -14.88 -2.47
CA LEU A 232 5.40 -14.76 -2.37
C LEU A 232 4.74 -14.43 -3.71
N ALA A 233 5.31 -13.48 -4.46
CA ALA A 233 4.79 -13.07 -5.76
C ALA A 233 4.87 -14.20 -6.79
N GLU A 234 6.01 -14.89 -6.86
CA GLU A 234 6.23 -16.04 -7.74
C GLU A 234 5.25 -17.16 -7.44
N ALA A 235 5.09 -17.54 -6.16
CA ALA A 235 4.10 -18.53 -5.76
C ALA A 235 2.67 -18.12 -6.12
N GLN A 236 2.32 -16.82 -5.99
CA GLN A 236 0.99 -16.33 -6.34
C GLN A 236 0.70 -16.39 -7.84
N VAL A 237 1.68 -16.09 -8.69
CA VAL A 237 1.52 -16.21 -10.15
C VAL A 237 1.32 -17.67 -10.52
N LEU A 238 2.18 -18.56 -10.03
CA LEU A 238 2.12 -20.00 -10.31
C LEU A 238 0.80 -20.63 -9.84
N MET A 239 0.27 -20.22 -8.69
CA MET A 239 -1.06 -20.63 -8.22
C MET A 239 -2.19 -20.18 -9.16
N ARG A 240 -2.08 -18.98 -9.76
CA ARG A 240 -3.08 -18.48 -10.74
C ARG A 240 -3.01 -19.25 -12.06
N GLU A 241 -1.82 -19.69 -12.44
CA GLU A 241 -1.58 -20.52 -13.63
C GLU A 241 -1.87 -22.01 -13.39
N SER A 242 -2.37 -22.37 -12.20
CA SER A 242 -2.65 -23.76 -11.78
C SER A 242 -1.43 -24.68 -11.72
N ASP A 243 -0.21 -24.12 -11.78
CA ASP A 243 1.02 -24.87 -11.55
C ASP A 243 1.33 -24.97 -10.04
N PHE A 244 0.56 -25.82 -9.36
CA PHE A 244 0.70 -26.02 -7.92
C PHE A 244 2.04 -26.67 -7.53
N LYS A 245 2.68 -27.39 -8.45
CA LYS A 245 3.96 -28.06 -8.18
C LYS A 245 5.08 -27.03 -8.12
N ALA A 246 5.15 -26.13 -9.11
CA ALA A 246 6.11 -25.04 -9.10
C ALA A 246 5.83 -24.05 -7.96
N ALA A 247 4.55 -23.74 -7.69
CA ALA A 247 4.17 -22.88 -6.56
C ALA A 247 4.64 -23.46 -5.21
N ARG A 248 4.52 -24.79 -5.04
CA ARG A 248 5.02 -25.48 -3.84
C ARG A 248 6.54 -25.32 -3.71
N GLN A 249 7.27 -25.49 -4.82
CA GLN A 249 8.73 -25.39 -4.81
C GLN A 249 9.19 -23.96 -4.45
N ALA A 250 8.60 -22.93 -5.07
CA ALA A 250 8.91 -21.54 -4.77
C ALA A 250 8.69 -21.18 -3.28
N LEU A 251 7.58 -21.65 -2.68
CA LEU A 251 7.30 -21.44 -1.27
C LEU A 251 8.25 -22.22 -0.35
N VAL A 252 8.60 -23.46 -0.69
CA VAL A 252 9.56 -24.26 0.09
C VAL A 252 10.94 -23.62 0.06
N ASP A 253 11.39 -23.13 -1.09
CA ASP A 253 12.69 -22.47 -1.22
C ASP A 253 12.71 -21.13 -0.45
N GLY A 254 11.61 -20.38 -0.45
CA GLY A 254 11.42 -19.21 0.43
C GLY A 254 11.47 -19.57 1.91
N LEU A 255 10.75 -20.62 2.32
CA LEU A 255 10.69 -21.07 3.72
C LEU A 255 12.00 -21.70 4.22
N ARG A 256 12.85 -22.24 3.34
CA ARG A 256 14.21 -22.68 3.70
C ARG A 256 15.09 -21.53 4.16
N ARG A 257 14.92 -20.35 3.55
CA ARG A 257 15.67 -19.13 3.90
C ARG A 257 15.02 -18.38 5.05
N TYR A 258 13.67 -18.31 5.06
CA TYR A 258 12.89 -17.56 6.04
C TYR A 258 11.83 -18.45 6.71
N PRO A 259 12.24 -19.37 7.60
CA PRO A 259 11.34 -20.38 8.17
C PRO A 259 10.24 -19.79 9.05
N ASN A 260 10.46 -18.60 9.62
CA ASN A 260 9.55 -17.94 10.57
C ASN A 260 8.75 -16.79 9.93
N ASP A 261 8.78 -16.64 8.60
CA ASP A 261 7.99 -15.61 7.93
C ASP A 261 6.49 -15.95 7.95
N GLU A 262 5.66 -15.05 8.47
CA GLU A 262 4.22 -15.26 8.64
C GLU A 262 3.53 -15.50 7.29
N ALA A 263 3.83 -14.66 6.30
CA ALA A 263 3.15 -14.65 5.01
C ALA A 263 3.51 -15.89 4.18
N LEU A 264 4.78 -16.31 4.18
CA LEU A 264 5.22 -17.54 3.50
C LEU A 264 4.57 -18.79 4.11
N ASN A 265 4.55 -18.90 5.45
CA ASN A 265 3.91 -20.03 6.13
C ASN A 265 2.39 -20.07 5.86
N GLU A 266 1.73 -18.91 5.84
CA GLU A 266 0.30 -18.82 5.51
C GLU A 266 0.05 -19.28 4.08
N ARG A 267 0.81 -18.73 3.13
CA ARG A 267 0.63 -19.03 1.71
C ARG A 267 0.85 -20.51 1.43
N TYR A 268 1.86 -21.09 2.08
CA TYR A 268 2.14 -22.53 1.99
C TYR A 268 0.98 -23.36 2.55
N TYR A 269 0.44 -23.01 3.72
CA TYR A 269 -0.72 -23.71 4.26
C TYR A 269 -1.96 -23.62 3.37
N ARG A 270 -2.26 -22.41 2.85
CA ARG A 270 -3.37 -22.20 1.91
C ARG A 270 -3.18 -22.97 0.61
N LEU A 271 -1.95 -23.13 0.13
CA LEU A 271 -1.64 -23.99 -1.01
C LEU A 271 -2.00 -25.45 -0.71
N LEU A 272 -1.61 -25.98 0.47
CA LEU A 272 -1.95 -27.36 0.86
C LEU A 272 -3.46 -27.59 0.95
N LEU A 273 -4.21 -26.60 1.43
CA LEU A 273 -5.68 -26.62 1.42
C LEU A 273 -6.23 -26.65 0.00
N ALA A 274 -5.71 -25.79 -0.89
CA ALA A 274 -6.15 -25.69 -2.28
C ALA A 274 -5.87 -26.98 -3.06
N THR A 275 -4.73 -27.63 -2.82
CA THR A 275 -4.36 -28.91 -3.47
C THR A 275 -4.96 -30.12 -2.77
N GLN A 276 -5.68 -29.94 -1.66
CA GLN A 276 -6.23 -31.01 -0.82
C GLN A 276 -5.17 -32.06 -0.42
N ASP A 277 -3.93 -31.63 -0.15
CA ASP A 277 -2.84 -32.53 0.26
C ASP A 277 -3.02 -32.90 1.74
N THR A 278 -3.98 -33.81 1.99
CA THR A 278 -4.37 -34.24 3.34
C THR A 278 -3.21 -34.83 4.13
N LYS A 279 -2.29 -35.53 3.48
CA LYS A 279 -1.08 -36.07 4.13
C LYS A 279 -0.21 -34.93 4.65
N ALA A 280 0.11 -33.95 3.81
CA ALA A 280 0.92 -32.81 4.23
C ALA A 280 0.22 -31.94 5.27
N LEU A 281 -1.10 -31.76 5.20
CA LEU A 281 -1.89 -31.04 6.21
C LEU A 281 -1.86 -31.74 7.58
N GLN A 282 -1.85 -33.07 7.60
CA GLN A 282 -1.78 -33.85 8.83
C GLN A 282 -0.37 -33.85 9.45
N GLU A 283 0.67 -33.92 8.63
CA GLU A 283 2.06 -33.99 9.09
C GLU A 283 2.66 -32.60 9.41
N LEU A 284 2.51 -31.64 8.49
CA LEU A 284 3.12 -30.31 8.59
C LEU A 284 2.17 -29.28 9.21
N GLY A 285 0.86 -29.48 9.07
CA GLY A 285 -0.14 -28.53 9.56
C GLY A 285 0.02 -28.18 11.04
N PRO A 286 0.20 -29.15 11.97
CA PRO A 286 0.40 -28.84 13.38
C PRO A 286 1.58 -27.89 13.65
N HIS A 287 2.69 -28.07 12.93
CA HIS A 287 3.89 -27.23 13.08
C HIS A 287 3.68 -25.82 12.57
N ILE A 288 2.94 -25.66 11.46
CA ILE A 288 2.64 -24.33 10.91
C ILE A 288 1.65 -23.59 11.82
N LEU A 289 0.61 -24.27 12.30
CA LEU A 289 -0.37 -23.69 13.23
C LEU A 289 0.28 -23.26 14.54
N GLU A 290 1.23 -24.06 15.05
CA GLU A 290 2.04 -23.69 16.21
C GLU A 290 2.77 -22.35 16.01
N LYS A 291 3.42 -22.15 14.86
CA LYS A 291 4.09 -20.88 14.55
C LYS A 291 3.13 -19.69 14.62
N PHE A 292 1.93 -19.82 14.06
CA PHE A 292 0.94 -18.74 14.12
C PHE A 292 0.53 -18.39 15.54
N VAL A 293 0.37 -19.38 16.42
CA VAL A 293 0.08 -19.13 17.84
C VAL A 293 1.27 -18.44 18.51
N LEU A 294 2.50 -18.87 18.25
CA LEU A 294 3.73 -18.24 18.77
C LEU A 294 3.92 -16.80 18.28
N PHE A 295 3.47 -16.48 17.06
CA PHE A 295 3.47 -15.10 16.52
C PHE A 295 2.29 -14.25 17.01
N ASN A 296 1.55 -14.71 18.03
CA ASN A 296 0.38 -14.03 18.56
C ASN A 296 -0.75 -13.84 17.52
N ARG A 297 -0.84 -14.76 16.56
CA ARG A 297 -1.87 -14.82 15.49
C ARG A 297 -2.82 -16.00 15.70
N SER A 298 -3.25 -16.25 16.95
CA SER A 298 -4.12 -17.38 17.32
C SER A 298 -5.45 -17.40 16.56
N HIS A 299 -6.01 -16.24 16.19
CA HIS A 299 -7.20 -16.15 15.32
C HIS A 299 -7.00 -16.79 13.95
N LYS A 300 -5.83 -16.56 13.35
CA LYS A 300 -5.47 -17.07 12.04
C LYS A 300 -5.14 -18.56 12.08
N ALA A 301 -4.49 -19.01 13.16
CA ALA A 301 -4.30 -20.42 13.42
C ALA A 301 -5.65 -21.15 13.54
N ALA A 302 -6.64 -20.59 14.24
CA ALA A 302 -7.98 -21.16 14.35
C ALA A 302 -8.72 -21.18 13.00
N GLU A 303 -8.62 -20.13 12.19
CA GLU A 303 -9.17 -20.08 10.82
C GLU A 303 -8.62 -21.23 9.96
N LEU A 304 -7.30 -21.39 9.93
CA LEU A 304 -6.63 -22.44 9.15
C LEU A 304 -6.94 -23.85 9.68
N TYR A 305 -7.03 -24.00 11.00
CA TYR A 305 -7.43 -25.25 11.65
C TYR A 305 -8.86 -25.66 11.24
N LEU A 306 -9.81 -24.72 11.27
CA LEU A 306 -11.20 -24.96 10.86
C LEU A 306 -11.35 -25.28 9.37
N ALA A 307 -10.50 -24.69 8.53
CA ALA A 307 -10.49 -24.96 7.10
C ALA A 307 -9.98 -26.37 6.74
N THR A 308 -9.30 -27.05 7.68
CA THR A 308 -8.64 -28.33 7.43
C THR A 308 -9.53 -29.52 7.80
N LYS A 309 -9.78 -30.42 6.84
CA LYS A 309 -10.60 -31.63 7.04
C LYS A 309 -9.87 -32.88 6.54
N PRO A 310 -9.69 -33.93 7.38
CA PRO A 310 -9.93 -33.94 8.83
C PRO A 310 -8.99 -32.97 9.57
N ALA A 311 -9.38 -32.54 10.77
CA ALA A 311 -8.59 -31.59 11.55
C ALA A 311 -7.20 -32.19 11.90
N PRO A 312 -6.12 -31.38 11.86
CA PRO A 312 -4.77 -31.89 12.11
C PRO A 312 -4.53 -32.11 13.62
N PRO A 313 -3.75 -33.12 14.03
CA PRO A 313 -3.50 -33.44 15.42
C PRO A 313 -2.54 -32.41 16.04
N ILE A 314 -3.04 -31.58 16.95
CA ILE A 314 -2.21 -30.66 17.73
C ILE A 314 -1.64 -31.41 18.93
N LYS A 315 -0.32 -31.46 19.09
CA LYS A 315 0.33 -32.21 20.18
C LYS A 315 0.57 -31.38 21.44
N LYS A 316 0.93 -30.10 21.30
CA LYS A 316 1.37 -29.27 22.43
C LYS A 316 0.19 -28.71 23.24
N PRO A 317 0.17 -28.85 24.59
CA PRO A 317 -0.87 -28.31 25.47
C PRO A 317 -1.15 -26.82 25.28
N GLU A 318 -0.10 -26.02 25.22
CA GLU A 318 -0.17 -24.56 25.07
C GLU A 318 -0.94 -24.14 23.81
N ILE A 319 -0.64 -24.81 22.70
CA ILE A 319 -1.25 -24.54 21.40
C ILE A 319 -2.70 -25.01 21.39
N ARG A 320 -3.00 -26.16 22.01
CA ARG A 320 -4.38 -26.64 22.18
C ARG A 320 -5.22 -25.64 22.97
N HIS A 321 -4.69 -25.15 24.10
CA HIS A 321 -5.39 -24.17 24.93
C HIS A 321 -5.62 -22.85 24.17
N ALA A 322 -4.60 -22.31 23.52
CA ALA A 322 -4.73 -21.07 22.73
C ALA A 322 -5.74 -21.20 21.58
N LEU A 323 -5.72 -22.32 20.84
CA LEU A 323 -6.70 -22.58 19.79
C LEU A 323 -8.11 -22.76 20.36
N ALA A 324 -8.26 -23.49 21.47
CA ALA A 324 -9.56 -23.72 22.10
C ALA A 324 -10.20 -22.42 22.58
N GLN A 325 -9.42 -21.47 23.10
CA GLN A 325 -9.91 -20.17 23.54
C GLN A 325 -10.55 -19.39 22.38
N ILE A 326 -9.87 -19.37 21.23
CA ILE A 326 -10.37 -18.69 20.03
C ILE A 326 -11.59 -19.42 19.46
N LEU A 327 -11.57 -20.76 19.43
CA LEU A 327 -12.70 -21.55 18.96
C LEU A 327 -13.94 -21.38 19.83
N TYR A 328 -13.77 -21.25 21.15
CA TYR A 328 -14.86 -20.93 22.07
C TYR A 328 -15.47 -19.56 21.77
N GLN A 329 -14.64 -18.53 21.54
CA GLN A 329 -15.13 -17.20 21.12
C GLN A 329 -15.88 -17.22 19.77
N GLN A 330 -15.56 -18.18 18.89
CA GLN A 330 -16.24 -18.38 17.61
C GLN A 330 -17.44 -19.34 17.69
N HIS A 331 -17.90 -19.68 18.89
CA HIS A 331 -19.00 -20.62 19.15
C HIS A 331 -18.76 -22.05 18.61
N LYS A 332 -17.50 -22.45 18.42
CA LYS A 332 -17.10 -23.81 17.99
C LYS A 332 -16.85 -24.72 19.19
N HIS A 333 -17.85 -24.85 20.05
CA HIS A 333 -17.77 -25.51 21.36
C HIS A 333 -17.29 -26.97 21.30
N GLN A 334 -17.76 -27.76 20.33
CA GLN A 334 -17.35 -29.17 20.19
C GLN A 334 -15.84 -29.32 19.93
N LEU A 335 -15.28 -28.49 19.02
CA LEU A 335 -13.86 -28.54 18.68
C LEU A 335 -13.00 -27.98 19.82
N ALA A 336 -13.46 -26.91 20.48
CA ALA A 336 -12.80 -26.38 21.66
C ALA A 336 -12.70 -27.43 22.78
N ALA A 337 -13.79 -28.17 23.05
CA ALA A 337 -13.77 -29.26 24.04
C ALA A 337 -12.78 -30.37 23.65
N GLN A 338 -12.77 -30.79 22.39
CA GLN A 338 -11.84 -31.84 21.91
C GLN A 338 -10.37 -31.49 22.11
N LEU A 339 -9.99 -30.22 21.98
CA LEU A 339 -8.63 -29.76 22.22
C LEU A 339 -8.26 -29.72 23.71
N LEU A 340 -9.23 -29.52 24.60
CA LEU A 340 -8.98 -29.37 26.04
C LEU A 340 -9.09 -30.69 26.82
N ILE A 341 -9.83 -31.66 26.30
CA ILE A 341 -9.98 -32.98 26.93
C ILE A 341 -8.60 -33.65 27.10
N ASN A 342 -8.42 -34.31 28.25
CA ASN A 342 -7.19 -35.02 28.63
C ASN A 342 -5.94 -34.15 28.87
N LEU A 343 -6.02 -32.82 28.89
CA LEU A 343 -4.87 -31.96 29.21
C LEU A 343 -4.25 -32.26 30.58
N HIS A 344 -5.03 -32.73 31.57
CA HIS A 344 -4.50 -33.16 32.88
C HIS A 344 -3.47 -34.29 32.84
N LYS A 345 -3.42 -35.07 31.75
CA LYS A 345 -2.44 -36.15 31.57
C LYS A 345 -1.06 -35.59 31.15
N GLU A 346 -1.02 -34.34 30.72
CA GLU A 346 0.16 -33.65 30.27
C GLU A 346 0.57 -32.62 31.33
N ASN A 347 1.88 -32.41 31.53
CA ASN A 347 2.36 -31.45 32.51
C ASN A 347 2.22 -30.03 31.96
N TYR A 348 1.08 -29.38 32.22
CA TYR A 348 0.77 -28.04 31.72
C TYR A 348 0.55 -27.04 32.87
N PRO A 349 1.33 -25.95 32.97
CA PRO A 349 1.24 -25.00 34.09
C PRO A 349 -0.11 -24.29 34.23
N GLN A 350 -0.79 -23.98 33.12
CA GLN A 350 -2.07 -23.24 33.11
C GLN A 350 -3.28 -24.18 33.00
N LEU A 351 -3.19 -25.34 33.65
CA LEU A 351 -4.25 -26.35 33.62
C LEU A 351 -5.56 -25.84 34.25
N ASP A 352 -5.46 -24.99 35.26
CA ASP A 352 -6.59 -24.31 35.89
C ASP A 352 -7.38 -23.45 34.90
N ALA A 353 -6.68 -22.61 34.13
CA ALA A 353 -7.27 -21.77 33.09
C ALA A 353 -7.89 -22.60 31.95
N ALA A 354 -7.18 -23.63 31.49
CA ALA A 354 -7.67 -24.51 30.43
C ALA A 354 -8.94 -25.27 30.85
N TYR A 355 -9.05 -25.69 32.11
CA TYR A 355 -10.21 -26.41 32.61
C TYR A 355 -11.37 -25.50 32.98
N LEU A 356 -11.09 -24.27 33.41
CA LEU A 356 -12.11 -23.24 33.53
C LEU A 356 -12.75 -22.97 32.17
N LEU A 357 -11.94 -22.83 31.11
CA LEU A 357 -12.42 -22.69 29.74
C LEU A 357 -13.23 -23.93 29.30
N LEU A 358 -12.78 -25.14 29.64
CA LEU A 358 -13.53 -26.37 29.32
C LEU A 358 -14.89 -26.41 30.06
N ALA A 359 -14.94 -25.96 31.31
CA ALA A 359 -16.19 -25.86 32.06
C ALA A 359 -17.16 -24.86 31.42
N GLN A 360 -16.67 -23.69 31.00
CA GLN A 360 -17.44 -22.70 30.24
C GLN A 360 -17.95 -23.27 28.91
N VAL A 361 -17.10 -23.99 28.16
CA VAL A 361 -17.51 -24.68 26.92
C VAL A 361 -18.64 -25.69 27.17
N TYR A 362 -18.59 -26.43 28.30
CA TYR A 362 -19.64 -27.38 28.65
C TYR A 362 -20.95 -26.71 29.05
N MET A 363 -20.90 -25.58 29.77
CA MET A 363 -22.08 -24.81 30.15
C MET A 363 -22.71 -24.14 28.93
N ASP A 364 -21.96 -23.30 28.20
CA ASP A 364 -22.53 -22.44 27.17
C ASP A 364 -22.92 -23.19 25.90
N GLY A 365 -22.14 -24.21 25.53
CA GLY A 365 -22.20 -24.80 24.19
C GLY A 365 -22.73 -26.22 24.12
N LEU A 366 -22.55 -26.99 25.19
CA LEU A 366 -22.86 -28.43 25.21
C LEU A 366 -23.96 -28.79 26.21
N ASN A 367 -24.42 -27.83 27.02
CA ASN A 367 -25.43 -27.99 28.06
C ASN A 367 -25.15 -29.20 28.98
N ARG A 368 -23.86 -29.38 29.36
CA ARG A 368 -23.40 -30.48 30.23
C ARG A 368 -22.95 -29.93 31.58
N GLU A 369 -23.90 -29.41 32.33
CA GLU A 369 -23.68 -28.80 33.65
C GLU A 369 -23.06 -29.79 34.63
N ASP A 370 -23.48 -31.07 34.62
CA ASP A 370 -22.87 -32.14 35.42
C ASP A 370 -21.33 -32.24 35.27
N LEU A 371 -20.84 -32.09 34.05
CA LEU A 371 -19.40 -32.18 33.75
C LEU A 371 -18.68 -30.88 34.09
N ALA A 372 -19.33 -29.74 33.88
CA ALA A 372 -18.80 -28.44 34.28
C ALA A 372 -18.62 -28.38 35.80
N GLY A 373 -19.61 -28.82 36.59
CA GLY A 373 -19.51 -28.94 38.04
C GLY A 373 -18.33 -29.82 38.47
N LYS A 374 -18.17 -31.02 37.91
CA LYS A 374 -17.00 -31.88 38.23
C LYS A 374 -15.66 -31.21 37.94
N LEU A 375 -15.55 -30.44 36.85
CA LEU A 375 -14.33 -29.70 36.51
C LEU A 375 -14.06 -28.55 37.46
N LEU A 376 -15.07 -27.75 37.82
CA LEU A 376 -14.92 -26.65 38.76
C LEU A 376 -14.51 -27.16 40.16
N GLN A 377 -15.07 -28.28 40.61
CA GLN A 377 -14.67 -28.93 41.85
C GLN A 377 -13.22 -29.41 41.80
N PHE A 378 -12.81 -30.01 40.67
CA PHE A 378 -11.43 -30.44 40.46
C PHE A 378 -10.44 -29.25 40.51
N ILE A 379 -10.80 -28.11 39.91
CA ILE A 379 -9.97 -26.90 39.95
C ILE A 379 -9.82 -26.39 41.39
N LYS A 380 -10.92 -26.31 42.16
CA LYS A 380 -10.87 -25.90 43.57
C LYS A 380 -9.98 -26.79 44.43
N GLN A 381 -10.04 -28.10 44.23
CA GLN A 381 -9.24 -29.06 45.01
C GLN A 381 -7.76 -29.03 44.63
N LYS A 382 -7.45 -28.90 43.33
CA LYS A 382 -6.07 -29.02 42.83
C LYS A 382 -5.31 -27.69 42.81
N PHE A 383 -6.02 -26.56 42.70
CA PHE A 383 -5.45 -25.21 42.57
C PHE A 383 -6.12 -24.21 43.52
N PRO A 384 -5.98 -24.38 44.85
CA PRO A 384 -6.65 -23.54 45.85
C PRO A 384 -6.19 -22.07 45.81
N ASP A 385 -4.92 -21.80 45.49
CA ASP A 385 -4.34 -20.45 45.43
C ASP A 385 -4.36 -19.83 44.01
N SER A 386 -5.17 -20.37 43.09
CA SER A 386 -5.24 -19.83 41.72
C SER A 386 -5.82 -18.41 41.71
N PRO A 387 -5.24 -17.49 40.90
CA PRO A 387 -5.83 -16.17 40.67
C PRO A 387 -7.22 -16.22 40.03
N LEU A 388 -7.62 -17.38 39.47
CA LEU A 388 -8.91 -17.61 38.84
C LEU A 388 -9.99 -18.13 39.81
N SER A 389 -9.67 -18.29 41.09
CA SER A 389 -10.59 -18.77 42.15
C SER A 389 -11.92 -17.99 42.18
N SER A 390 -11.87 -16.66 42.05
CA SER A 390 -13.06 -15.80 41.98
C SER A 390 -13.99 -16.12 40.80
N GLN A 391 -13.42 -16.42 39.62
CA GLN A 391 -14.18 -16.78 38.43
C GLN A 391 -14.79 -18.18 38.58
N VAL A 392 -14.03 -19.13 39.14
CA VAL A 392 -14.54 -20.47 39.48
C VAL A 392 -15.73 -20.38 40.43
N ASP A 393 -15.66 -19.53 41.45
CA ASP A 393 -16.76 -19.32 42.40
C ASP A 393 -17.98 -18.67 41.76
N SER A 394 -17.80 -17.72 40.85
CA SER A 394 -18.92 -17.13 40.11
C SER A 394 -19.62 -18.16 39.21
N LEU A 395 -18.86 -18.98 38.48
CA LEU A 395 -19.43 -20.03 37.62
C LEU A 395 -20.13 -21.11 38.45
N TRP A 396 -19.56 -21.46 39.61
CA TRP A 396 -20.18 -22.40 40.56
C TRP A 396 -21.54 -21.89 41.07
N LYS A 397 -21.65 -20.59 41.39
CA LYS A 397 -22.91 -19.98 41.80
C LYS A 397 -23.96 -20.01 40.70
N VAL A 398 -23.56 -19.71 39.46
CA VAL A 398 -24.47 -19.74 38.30
C VAL A 398 -25.03 -21.16 38.11
N LEU A 399 -24.17 -22.18 38.20
CA LEU A 399 -24.57 -23.58 38.05
C LEU A 399 -25.58 -24.02 39.12
N ASN A 400 -25.33 -23.67 40.39
CA ASN A 400 -26.27 -24.01 41.48
C ASN A 400 -27.56 -23.19 41.42
N SER A 401 -27.53 -21.96 40.90
CA SER A 401 -28.74 -21.15 40.72
C SER A 401 -29.63 -21.62 39.57
N ALA A 402 -29.06 -22.35 38.60
CA ALA A 402 -29.81 -22.98 37.52
C ALA A 402 -30.52 -24.26 38.00
N GLU A 403 -29.89 -25.04 38.88
CA GLU A 403 -30.50 -26.23 39.51
C GLU A 403 -31.67 -25.88 40.45
N ASP A 404 -31.67 -24.71 41.11
CA ASP A 404 -32.77 -24.28 42.01
C ASP A 404 -34.04 -23.80 41.28
N ILE A 405 -34.01 -23.64 39.94
CA ILE A 405 -35.13 -23.13 39.12
C ILE A 405 -35.79 -24.24 38.27
N SER A 406 -35.12 -25.40 38.12
CA SER A 406 -35.65 -26.61 37.46
C SER A 406 -36.32 -27.55 38.45
#